data_AF-A0A108KTA3-F1
#
_entry.id   AF-A0A108KTA3-F1
#
_cell.length_a   1.000
_cell.length_b   1.000
_cell.length_c   1.000
_cell.angle_alpha   90.00
_cell.angle_beta   90.00
_cell.angle_gamma   90.00
#
_symmetry.space_group_name_H-M   'P 1'
#
loop_
_entity.id
_entity.type
_entity.pdbx_description
1 polymer ?
#
loop_
_entity_poly.entity_id
_entity_poly.type
_entity_poly.pdbx_seq_one_letter_code
_entity_poly.pdbx_strand_id
1 'polypeptide(L)'
;MRKIVFALFVCVAMAGHAFAAPVITFYKKQGESNVDCRITMGNGTVNFKSSSNACTNDDDYYFSVSGAQDGVQFGIYNNPDCRTNESYATYKMGNGDASGNIRITAVDASRGLSSGTLIHDSLRSGGASGGGQLHGKVSCLKVTGMRSSEAMQILPK
;
A
#
# COMPACT_ATOMS: atom_id res chain seq x y z
N MET A 1 2.31 45.28 48.18
CA MET A 1 2.62 45.26 46.73
C MET A 1 2.97 43.83 46.33
N ARG A 2 2.04 43.09 45.71
CA ARG A 2 2.24 41.69 45.29
C ARG A 2 2.78 41.67 43.86
N LYS A 3 4.01 41.19 43.67
CA LYS A 3 4.61 40.96 42.34
C LYS A 3 4.23 39.55 41.88
N ILE A 4 3.37 39.47 40.88
CA ILE A 4 3.04 38.21 40.18
C ILE A 4 4.06 38.07 39.06
N VAL A 5 4.91 37.05 39.14
CA VAL A 5 5.84 36.67 38.07
C VAL A 5 5.13 35.65 37.19
N PHE A 6 4.75 36.06 35.99
CA PHE A 6 4.22 35.16 34.96
C PHE A 6 5.38 34.36 34.35
N ALA A 7 5.44 33.07 34.66
CA ALA A 7 6.32 32.14 33.96
C ALA A 7 5.73 31.83 32.57
N LEU A 8 6.41 32.28 31.52
CA LEU A 8 6.04 31.99 30.14
C LEU A 8 6.49 30.56 29.81
N PHE A 9 5.56 29.60 29.81
CA PHE A 9 5.81 28.27 29.25
C PHE A 9 5.79 28.38 27.72
N VAL A 10 6.97 28.38 27.09
CA VAL A 10 7.10 28.22 25.65
C VAL A 10 6.90 26.74 25.33
N CYS A 11 5.69 26.39 24.88
CA CYS A 11 5.40 25.06 24.34
C CYS A 11 6.03 24.98 22.94
N VAL A 12 7.19 24.33 22.82
CA VAL A 12 7.77 24.01 21.51
C VAL A 12 6.93 22.89 20.91
N ALA A 13 6.01 23.24 20.01
CA ALA A 13 5.33 22.26 19.18
C ALA A 13 6.38 21.60 18.28
N MET A 14 6.77 20.37 18.62
CA MET A 14 7.54 19.50 17.74
C MET A 14 6.63 19.20 16.54
N ALA A 15 6.75 19.98 15.47
CA ALA A 15 6.19 19.65 14.18
C ALA A 15 6.91 18.39 13.66
N GLY A 16 6.45 17.22 14.11
CA GLY A 16 6.81 15.97 13.49
C GLY A 16 6.39 16.07 12.03
N HIS A 17 7.35 15.99 11.12
CA HIS A 17 7.07 15.90 9.69
C HIS A 17 6.27 14.62 9.48
N ALA A 18 4.96 14.73 9.31
CA ALA A 18 4.15 13.62 8.84
C ALA A 18 4.65 13.28 7.44
N PHE A 19 5.35 12.15 7.31
CA PHE A 19 5.65 11.60 5.99
C PHE A 19 4.32 11.31 5.31
N ALA A 20 4.13 11.82 4.09
CA ALA A 20 2.95 11.53 3.29
C ALA A 20 2.78 10.01 3.16
N ALA A 21 1.54 9.53 3.16
CA ALA A 21 1.23 8.11 3.00
C ALA A 21 1.85 7.55 1.70
N PRO A 22 2.27 6.27 1.70
CA PRO A 22 2.65 5.59 0.48
C PRO A 22 1.49 5.58 -0.52
N VAL A 23 1.80 5.70 -1.81
CA VAL A 23 0.81 5.57 -2.88
C VAL A 23 1.13 4.32 -3.68
N ILE A 24 0.18 3.38 -3.75
CA ILE A 24 0.27 2.24 -4.67
C ILE A 24 -0.36 2.60 -6.00
N THR A 25 0.36 2.33 -7.08
CA THR A 25 -0.15 2.47 -8.44
C THR A 25 -0.33 1.08 -9.03
N PHE A 26 -1.51 0.79 -9.55
CA PHE A 26 -1.80 -0.44 -10.28
C PHE A 26 -1.72 -0.21 -11.78
N TYR A 27 -1.27 -1.25 -12.50
CA TYR A 27 -1.07 -1.23 -13.94
C TYR A 27 -1.71 -2.45 -14.60
N LYS A 28 -2.23 -2.21 -15.79
CA LYS A 28 -2.77 -3.24 -16.68
C LYS A 28 -1.64 -4.06 -17.32
N LYS A 29 -2.02 -5.03 -18.15
CA LYS A 29 -1.11 -5.96 -18.83
C LYS A 29 0.05 -5.30 -19.59
N GLN A 30 -0.13 -4.08 -20.11
CA GLN A 30 0.88 -3.35 -20.88
C GLN A 30 1.98 -2.71 -20.00
N GLY A 31 1.90 -2.83 -18.66
CA GLY A 31 2.94 -2.34 -17.74
C GLY A 31 2.84 -0.85 -17.45
N GLU A 32 3.98 -0.21 -17.19
CA GLU A 32 4.07 1.16 -16.64
C GLU A 32 3.34 2.23 -17.46
N SER A 33 3.22 2.04 -18.78
CA SER A 33 2.52 2.98 -19.66
C SER A 33 0.99 2.90 -19.58
N ASN A 34 0.43 1.95 -18.83
CA ASN A 34 -1.02 1.75 -18.71
C ASN A 34 -1.44 1.65 -17.24
N VAL A 35 -1.43 2.81 -16.59
CA VAL A 35 -1.93 2.99 -15.22
C VAL A 35 -3.44 2.72 -15.20
N ASP A 36 -3.87 1.82 -14.33
CA ASP A 36 -5.29 1.64 -14.07
C ASP A 36 -5.77 2.64 -13.02
N CYS A 37 -5.19 2.59 -11.81
CA CYS A 37 -5.54 3.48 -10.72
C CYS A 37 -4.38 3.70 -9.76
N ARG A 38 -4.55 4.70 -8.89
CA ARG A 38 -3.62 5.07 -7.82
C ARG A 38 -4.39 5.11 -6.50
N ILE A 39 -3.80 4.57 -5.43
CA ILE A 39 -4.43 4.54 -4.11
C ILE A 39 -3.42 5.05 -3.09
N THR A 40 -3.76 6.13 -2.39
CA THR A 40 -3.08 6.50 -1.15
C THR A 40 -3.37 5.41 -0.12
N MET A 41 -2.32 4.72 0.32
CA MET A 41 -2.45 3.65 1.29
C MET A 41 -2.87 4.19 2.64
N GLY A 42 -3.76 3.46 3.30
CA GLY A 42 -4.18 3.66 4.68
C GLY A 42 -4.70 2.33 5.23
N ASN A 43 -4.69 2.13 6.55
CA ASN A 43 -5.16 0.87 7.14
C ASN A 43 -6.62 0.60 6.69
N GLY A 44 -6.90 -0.60 6.17
CA GLY A 44 -8.24 -0.98 5.72
C GLY A 44 -8.27 -1.82 4.45
N THR A 45 -9.41 -1.82 3.76
CA THR A 45 -9.63 -2.52 2.47
C THR A 45 -10.26 -1.62 1.41
N VAL A 46 -9.88 -1.78 0.14
CA VAL A 46 -10.57 -1.22 -1.03
C VAL A 46 -11.05 -2.36 -1.91
N ASN A 47 -12.35 -2.41 -2.18
CA ASN A 47 -13.01 -3.39 -3.05
C ASN A 47 -13.18 -2.81 -4.46
N PHE A 48 -12.62 -3.41 -5.50
CA PHE A 48 -12.63 -2.83 -6.86
C PHE A 48 -13.93 -3.11 -7.64
N LYS A 49 -14.81 -4.01 -7.16
CA LYS A 49 -16.14 -4.23 -7.77
C LYS A 49 -17.16 -3.16 -7.43
N SER A 50 -16.98 -2.43 -6.34
CA SER A 50 -17.95 -1.40 -5.97
C SER A 50 -17.94 -0.29 -7.02
N SER A 51 -19.10 0.02 -7.59
CA SER A 51 -19.28 0.85 -8.80
C SER A 51 -18.80 2.30 -8.69
N SER A 52 -18.32 2.72 -7.52
CA SER A 52 -17.74 4.04 -7.27
C SER A 52 -16.20 4.08 -7.30
N ASN A 53 -15.53 2.93 -7.40
CA ASN A 53 -14.10 2.85 -7.19
C ASN A 53 -13.37 2.96 -8.54
N ALA A 54 -12.45 3.93 -8.69
CA ALA A 54 -11.81 4.23 -9.97
C ALA A 54 -10.81 3.16 -10.46
N CYS A 55 -10.64 2.07 -9.69
CA CYS A 55 -9.87 0.90 -10.08
C CYS A 55 -10.75 -0.10 -10.83
N THR A 56 -10.27 -0.59 -11.96
CA THR A 56 -10.96 -1.58 -12.78
C THR A 56 -10.87 -2.94 -12.11
N ASN A 57 -12.02 -3.57 -11.89
CA ASN A 57 -12.07 -4.91 -11.35
C ASN A 57 -11.53 -5.96 -12.33
N ASP A 58 -10.72 -6.90 -11.84
CA ASP A 58 -10.17 -8.04 -12.60
C ASP A 58 -9.32 -7.63 -13.82
N ASP A 59 -8.48 -6.59 -13.68
CA ASP A 59 -7.72 -6.07 -14.83
C ASP A 59 -6.22 -5.88 -14.55
N ASP A 60 -5.79 -5.75 -13.29
CA ASP A 60 -4.41 -5.41 -12.97
C ASP A 60 -3.43 -6.59 -13.03
N TYR A 61 -2.21 -6.30 -13.49
CA TYR A 61 -1.11 -7.25 -13.63
C TYR A 61 0.09 -6.86 -12.78
N TYR A 62 0.28 -5.57 -12.55
CA TYR A 62 1.45 -5.06 -11.84
C TYR A 62 1.07 -3.95 -10.85
N PHE A 63 1.97 -3.68 -9.92
CA PHE A 63 1.90 -2.53 -9.05
C PHE A 63 3.27 -1.87 -8.87
N SER A 64 3.29 -0.61 -8.44
CA SER A 64 4.46 0.09 -7.91
C SER A 64 4.05 0.86 -6.65
N VAL A 65 5.02 1.31 -5.86
CA VAL A 65 4.74 2.15 -4.68
C VAL A 65 5.67 3.34 -4.65
N SER A 66 5.15 4.54 -4.43
CA SER A 66 5.94 5.73 -4.13
C SER A 66 5.78 6.14 -2.67
N GLY A 67 6.86 6.63 -2.04
CA GLY A 67 6.83 6.99 -0.62
C GLY A 67 6.71 5.77 0.29
N ALA A 68 7.44 4.69 -0.04
CA ALA A 68 7.46 3.44 0.70
C ALA A 68 7.83 3.67 2.17
N GLN A 69 7.14 2.96 3.07
CA GLN A 69 7.32 3.08 4.51
C GLN A 69 7.58 1.70 5.12
N ASP A 70 8.68 1.59 5.89
CA ASP A 70 9.01 0.35 6.58
C ASP A 70 7.93 -0.07 7.57
N GLY A 71 7.59 -1.36 7.53
CA GLY A 71 6.61 -1.98 8.41
C GLY A 71 5.18 -2.02 7.87
N VAL A 72 4.90 -1.32 6.76
CA VAL A 72 3.60 -1.43 6.07
C VAL A 72 3.45 -2.84 5.50
N GLN A 73 2.30 -3.46 5.73
CA GLN A 73 1.92 -4.74 5.16
C GLN A 73 0.72 -4.54 4.25
N PHE A 74 0.70 -5.24 3.13
CA PHE A 74 -0.45 -5.20 2.23
C PHE A 74 -0.66 -6.52 1.52
N GLY A 75 -1.89 -6.76 1.06
CA GLY A 75 -2.25 -7.91 0.26
C GLY A 75 -3.10 -7.50 -0.93
N ILE A 76 -2.93 -8.23 -2.02
CA ILE A 76 -3.66 -8.06 -3.28
C ILE A 76 -4.46 -9.35 -3.50
N TYR A 77 -5.76 -9.20 -3.79
CA TYR A 77 -6.73 -10.31 -3.75
C TYR A 77 -7.62 -10.31 -4.99
N ASN A 78 -7.98 -11.51 -5.45
CA ASN A 78 -9.06 -11.73 -6.41
C ASN A 78 -10.45 -11.74 -5.77
N ASN A 79 -10.52 -11.99 -4.47
CA ASN A 79 -11.78 -11.84 -3.77
C ASN A 79 -12.06 -10.35 -3.50
N PRO A 80 -13.22 -9.81 -3.88
CA PRO A 80 -13.54 -8.38 -3.72
C PRO A 80 -13.63 -7.93 -2.25
N ASP A 81 -13.84 -8.86 -1.31
CA ASP A 81 -13.84 -8.59 0.13
C ASP A 81 -12.47 -8.87 0.78
N CYS A 82 -11.40 -9.01 -0.02
CA CYS A 82 -10.05 -9.33 0.45
C CYS A 82 -9.96 -10.65 1.26
N ARG A 83 -10.81 -11.64 0.94
CA ARG A 83 -10.78 -12.99 1.53
C ARG A 83 -9.77 -13.90 0.83
N THR A 84 -9.34 -14.95 1.53
CA THR A 84 -8.29 -15.88 1.08
C THR A 84 -8.81 -17.14 0.39
N ASN A 85 -10.10 -17.19 0.04
CA ASN A 85 -10.74 -18.34 -0.63
C ASN A 85 -10.61 -18.30 -2.16
N GLU A 86 -9.86 -17.34 -2.70
CA GLU A 86 -9.49 -17.21 -4.12
C GLU A 86 -7.99 -16.86 -4.24
N SER A 87 -7.50 -16.47 -5.41
CA SER A 87 -6.09 -16.08 -5.57
C SER A 87 -5.73 -14.83 -4.77
N TYR A 88 -4.59 -14.86 -4.08
CA TYR A 88 -4.05 -13.71 -3.34
C TYR A 88 -2.54 -13.81 -3.12
N ALA A 89 -1.91 -12.65 -2.87
CA ALA A 89 -0.50 -12.53 -2.53
C ALA A 89 -0.29 -11.41 -1.50
N THR A 90 0.52 -11.64 -0.47
CA THR A 90 0.83 -10.65 0.58
C THR A 90 2.28 -10.19 0.55
N TYR A 91 2.49 -8.97 1.04
CA TYR A 91 3.74 -8.25 0.97
C TYR A 91 4.02 -7.51 2.28
N LYS A 92 5.31 -7.37 2.61
CA LYS A 92 5.80 -6.48 3.65
C LYS A 92 6.75 -5.47 3.01
N MET A 93 6.48 -4.20 3.24
CA MET A 93 7.23 -3.09 2.68
C MET A 93 8.35 -2.67 3.64
N GLY A 94 9.52 -2.34 3.08
CA GLY A 94 10.58 -1.57 3.74
C GLY A 94 10.53 -0.09 3.30
N ASN A 95 11.64 0.62 3.41
CA ASN A 95 11.73 2.04 3.04
C ASN A 95 11.86 2.32 1.53
N GLY A 96 11.79 1.30 0.67
CA GLY A 96 11.98 1.45 -0.76
C GLY A 96 13.45 1.49 -1.19
N ASP A 97 13.66 1.91 -2.44
CA ASP A 97 14.97 2.28 -3.00
C ASP A 97 15.49 3.61 -2.42
N ALA A 98 16.58 4.14 -2.97
CA ALA A 98 17.18 5.41 -2.52
C ALA A 98 16.23 6.62 -2.66
N SER A 99 15.19 6.51 -3.49
CA SER A 99 14.16 7.53 -3.70
C SER A 99 12.86 7.21 -2.94
N GLY A 100 12.85 6.17 -2.10
CA GLY A 100 11.67 5.74 -1.36
C GLY A 100 10.62 5.05 -2.22
N ASN A 101 11.01 4.39 -3.32
CA ASN A 101 10.08 3.74 -4.25
C ASN A 101 10.23 2.21 -4.25
N ILE A 102 9.14 1.52 -4.56
CA ILE A 102 9.12 0.13 -4.99
C ILE A 102 8.85 0.14 -6.50
N ARG A 103 9.78 -0.42 -7.29
CA ARG A 103 9.64 -0.48 -8.75
C ARG A 103 8.44 -1.34 -9.16
N ILE A 104 8.07 -1.28 -10.44
CA ILE A 104 7.00 -2.12 -10.97
C ILE A 104 7.23 -3.61 -10.66
N THR A 105 6.19 -4.24 -10.12
CA THR A 105 6.22 -5.59 -9.56
C THR A 105 4.97 -6.34 -9.99
N ALA A 106 5.10 -7.60 -10.39
CA ALA A 106 3.95 -8.45 -10.67
C ALA A 106 3.07 -8.63 -9.42
N VAL A 107 1.74 -8.64 -9.58
CA VAL A 107 0.81 -8.72 -8.43
C VAL A 107 0.93 -10.02 -7.63
N ASP A 108 1.47 -11.09 -8.23
CA ASP A 108 1.75 -12.37 -7.58
C ASP A 108 3.25 -12.65 -7.35
N ALA A 109 4.11 -11.63 -7.36
CA ALA A 109 5.55 -11.78 -7.16
C ALA A 109 5.95 -12.41 -5.81
N SER A 110 5.12 -12.32 -4.77
CA SER A 110 5.39 -12.98 -3.48
C SER A 110 4.92 -14.44 -3.42
N ARG A 111 4.23 -14.94 -4.44
CA ARG A 111 3.59 -16.26 -4.41
C ARG A 111 4.61 -17.38 -4.24
N GLY A 112 4.36 -18.26 -3.28
CA GLY A 112 5.23 -19.41 -2.97
C GLY A 112 6.54 -19.05 -2.25
N LEU A 113 6.79 -17.77 -1.97
CA LEU A 113 7.96 -17.33 -1.20
C LEU A 113 7.65 -17.36 0.29
N SER A 114 8.60 -17.83 1.11
CA SER A 114 8.52 -17.76 2.57
C SER A 114 8.43 -16.31 3.05
N SER A 115 7.78 -16.10 4.19
CA SER A 115 7.68 -14.77 4.82
C SER A 115 9.07 -14.14 5.01
N GLY A 116 9.19 -12.86 4.68
CA GLY A 116 10.43 -12.09 4.82
C GLY A 116 11.43 -12.21 3.66
N THR A 117 11.21 -13.13 2.72
CA THR A 117 12.04 -13.26 1.51
C THR A 117 12.08 -11.94 0.75
N LEU A 118 13.28 -11.42 0.48
CA LEU A 118 13.45 -10.19 -0.29
C LEU A 118 13.06 -10.41 -1.74
N ILE A 119 12.21 -9.53 -2.28
CA ILE A 119 11.84 -9.50 -3.69
C ILE A 119 12.75 -8.49 -4.42
N HIS A 120 12.74 -7.22 -4.00
CA HIS A 120 13.64 -6.13 -4.40
C HIS A 120 13.28 -4.84 -3.63
N ASP A 121 14.05 -3.76 -3.73
CA ASP A 121 13.74 -2.42 -3.18
C ASP A 121 13.21 -2.42 -1.74
N SER A 122 13.71 -3.34 -0.90
CA SER A 122 13.20 -3.65 0.45
C SER A 122 11.77 -4.22 0.54
N LEU A 123 11.06 -4.42 -0.57
CA LEU A 123 9.85 -5.24 -0.66
C LEU A 123 10.15 -6.70 -0.34
N ARG A 124 9.36 -7.29 0.54
CA ARG A 124 9.48 -8.67 0.98
C ARG A 124 8.16 -9.41 0.82
N SER A 125 8.24 -10.73 0.65
CA SER A 125 7.06 -11.60 0.75
C SER A 125 6.44 -11.49 2.15
N GLY A 126 5.13 -11.33 2.23
CA GLY A 126 4.37 -11.47 3.48
C GLY A 126 4.25 -12.93 3.93
N GLY A 127 4.54 -13.89 3.05
CA GLY A 127 4.52 -15.32 3.33
C GLY A 127 3.15 -15.98 3.24
N ALA A 128 2.09 -15.21 2.92
CA ALA A 128 0.76 -15.75 2.68
C ALA A 128 0.39 -15.54 1.21
N SER A 129 0.11 -16.63 0.53
CA SER A 129 -0.40 -16.64 -0.84
C SER A 129 -1.24 -17.90 -1.04
N GLY A 130 -2.22 -17.84 -1.91
CA GLY A 130 -3.08 -18.98 -2.22
C GLY A 130 -3.87 -18.71 -3.49
N GLY A 131 -4.61 -19.73 -3.94
CA GLY A 131 -5.29 -19.72 -5.24
C GLY A 131 -4.31 -19.60 -6.41
N GLY A 132 -4.82 -19.72 -7.64
CA GLY A 132 -4.01 -19.77 -8.85
C GLY A 132 -3.30 -18.46 -9.22
N GLN A 133 -3.28 -18.13 -10.51
CA GLN A 133 -2.72 -16.87 -11.01
C GLN A 133 -3.56 -15.66 -10.59
N LEU A 134 -2.91 -14.56 -10.19
CA LEU A 134 -3.57 -13.30 -9.78
C LEU A 134 -3.56 -12.22 -10.88
N HIS A 135 -2.69 -12.34 -11.89
CA HIS A 135 -2.67 -11.43 -13.04
C HIS A 135 -4.04 -11.34 -13.73
N GLY A 136 -4.54 -10.12 -13.92
CA GLY A 136 -5.83 -9.84 -14.55
C GLY A 136 -7.02 -10.31 -13.72
N LYS A 137 -6.85 -10.36 -12.40
CA LYS A 137 -7.83 -10.86 -11.43
C LYS A 137 -7.79 -10.07 -10.13
N VAL A 138 -7.27 -8.84 -10.14
CA VAL A 138 -7.21 -8.04 -8.93
C VAL A 138 -8.57 -7.41 -8.68
N SER A 139 -9.13 -7.69 -7.51
CA SER A 139 -10.45 -7.22 -7.08
C SER A 139 -10.40 -6.49 -5.72
N CYS A 140 -9.31 -6.59 -4.96
CA CYS A 140 -9.22 -5.94 -3.65
C CYS A 140 -7.78 -5.69 -3.19
N LEU A 141 -7.58 -4.55 -2.51
CA LEU A 141 -6.36 -4.21 -1.77
C LEU A 141 -6.66 -4.19 -0.27
N LYS A 142 -5.83 -4.84 0.54
CA LYS A 142 -5.84 -4.72 2.00
C LYS A 142 -4.52 -4.14 2.48
N VAL A 143 -4.56 -3.17 3.38
CA VAL A 143 -3.36 -2.56 3.98
C VAL A 143 -3.47 -2.61 5.50
N THR A 144 -2.37 -2.95 6.16
CA THR A 144 -2.21 -2.97 7.61
C THR A 144 -0.83 -2.46 8.02
N GLY A 145 -0.64 -2.09 9.29
CA GLY A 145 0.67 -1.67 9.80
C GLY A 145 1.09 -0.25 9.40
N MET A 146 0.20 0.54 8.79
CA MET A 146 0.41 1.98 8.59
C MET A 146 0.40 2.68 9.96
N ARG A 147 1.45 3.48 10.23
CA ARG A 147 1.59 4.29 11.44
C ARG A 147 0.85 5.63 11.36
N SER A 148 0.63 6.13 10.15
CA SER A 148 -0.16 7.33 9.87
C SER A 148 -1.66 7.05 9.95
N SER A 149 -2.44 8.03 10.40
CA SER A 149 -3.90 8.00 10.40
C SER A 149 -4.51 8.42 9.05
N GLU A 150 -3.71 8.51 7.98
CA GLU A 150 -4.21 8.79 6.64
C GLU A 150 -5.25 7.76 6.21
N ALA A 151 -6.40 8.27 5.80
CA ALA A 151 -7.47 7.44 5.27
C ALA A 151 -7.07 6.91 3.89
N MET A 152 -7.35 5.64 3.66
CA MET A 152 -7.14 5.05 2.35
C MET A 152 -8.06 5.73 1.32
N GLN A 153 -7.48 6.19 0.22
CA GLN A 153 -8.19 6.98 -0.78
C GLN A 153 -7.73 6.63 -2.20
N ILE A 154 -8.68 6.40 -3.09
CA ILE A 154 -8.41 6.29 -4.53
C ILE A 154 -8.19 7.68 -5.10
N LEU A 155 -7.08 7.88 -5.79
CA LEU A 155 -6.72 9.15 -6.43
C LEU A 155 -7.30 9.21 -7.86
N PRO A 156 -7.62 10.41 -8.36
CA PRO A 156 -7.98 10.59 -9.75
C PRO A 156 -6.82 10.17 -10.67
N LYS A 157 -7.17 9.73 -11.89
CA LYS A 157 -6.20 9.38 -12.94
C LYS A 157 -5.46 10.62 -13.45
#